data_AF-A0A969GZD4-F1
#
_entry.id   AF-A0A969GZD4-F1
#
_cell.length_a   1.000
_cell.length_b   1.000
_cell.length_c   1.000
_cell.angle_alpha   90.00
_cell.angle_beta   90.00
_cell.angle_gamma   90.00
#
_symmetry.space_group_name_H-M   'P 1'
#
loop_
_entity.id
_entity.type
_entity.pdbx_description
1 polymer ?
#
loop_
_entity_poly.entity_id
_entity_poly.type
_entity_poly.pdbx_seq_one_letter_code
_entity_poly.pdbx_strand_id
1 'polypeptide(L)' 'MAKKLINPAALYDGTPFGMSQATVETESGLVFISGQVDWNHQYTNYRTDRRRTTEKS' A
#
# COMPACT_ATOMS: atom_id res chain seq x y z
N MET A 1 -9.08 -5.60 -20.68
CA MET A 1 -8.36 -5.21 -19.46
C MET A 1 -9.03 -5.76 -18.22
N ALA A 2 -8.63 -6.96 -17.81
CA ALA A 2 -8.94 -7.46 -16.48
C ALA A 2 -7.93 -6.89 -15.47
N LYS A 3 -8.42 -6.43 -14.31
CA LYS A 3 -7.60 -5.90 -13.23
C LYS A 3 -7.92 -6.59 -11.92
N LYS A 4 -6.90 -6.88 -11.12
CA LYS A 4 -7.03 -7.48 -9.79
C LYS A 4 -6.50 -6.52 -8.73
N LEU A 5 -7.34 -6.21 -7.74
CA LEU A 5 -6.93 -5.40 -6.59
C LEU A 5 -6.17 -6.26 -5.58
N ILE A 6 -5.13 -5.69 -4.98
CA ILE A 6 -4.28 -6.33 -3.98
C ILE A 6 -4.31 -5.50 -2.71
N ASN A 7 -4.77 -6.11 -1.62
CA ASN A 7 -4.86 -5.51 -0.28
C ASN A 7 -4.35 -6.52 0.77
N PRO A 8 -3.02 -6.57 1.00
CA PRO A 8 -2.43 -7.51 1.96
C PRO A 8 -2.89 -7.21 3.38
N ALA A 9 -3.25 -8.24 4.15
CA ALA A 9 -3.72 -8.09 5.53
C ALA A 9 -2.65 -7.56 6.51
N ALA A 10 -1.38 -7.52 6.11
CA ALA A 10 -0.27 -6.99 6.90
C ALA A 10 -0.09 -5.46 6.78
N LEU A 11 -0.82 -4.81 5.86
CA LEU A 11 -0.76 -3.36 5.63
C LEU A 11 -2.05 -2.67 6.08
N TYR A 12 -2.02 -1.34 6.19
CA TYR A 12 -3.21 -0.56 6.46
C TYR A 12 -4.27 -0.76 5.37
N ASP A 13 -5.55 -0.66 5.74
CA ASP A 13 -6.65 -0.84 4.80
C ASP A 13 -6.93 0.46 4.02
N GLY A 14 -6.67 0.47 2.72
CA GLY A 14 -6.95 1.63 1.87
C GLY A 14 -8.42 1.76 1.44
N THR A 15 -9.24 0.72 1.67
CA THR A 15 -10.61 0.66 1.14
C THR A 15 -11.52 1.82 1.60
N PRO A 16 -11.45 2.33 2.85
CA PRO A 16 -12.29 3.45 3.27
C PRO A 16 -12.00 4.75 2.52
N PHE A 17 -10.82 4.85 1.89
CA PHE A 17 -10.40 6.00 1.08
C PHE A 17 -10.56 5.76 -0.43
N GLY A 18 -11.24 4.67 -0.83
CA GLY A 18 -11.41 4.31 -2.24
C GLY A 18 -10.13 3.82 -2.91
N MET A 19 -9.15 3.36 -2.14
CA MET A 19 -7.84 2.94 -2.64
C MET A 19 -7.59 1.44 -2.42
N SER A 20 -6.69 0.87 -3.22
CA SER A 20 -6.07 -0.43 -2.95
C SER A 20 -4.55 -0.28 -2.88
N GLN A 21 -3.88 -1.19 -2.17
CA GLN A 21 -2.42 -1.12 -1.99
C GLN A 21 -1.68 -1.32 -3.32
N ALA A 22 -2.19 -2.21 -4.17
CA ALA A 22 -1.75 -2.34 -5.55
C ALA A 22 -2.87 -2.82 -6.47
N THR A 23 -2.65 -2.67 -7.78
CA THR A 23 -3.46 -3.30 -8.83
C THR A 23 -2.56 -4.08 -9.77
N VAL A 24 -2.95 -5.32 -10.09
CA VAL A 24 -2.34 -6.11 -11.15
C VAL A 24 -3.16 -5.95 -12.42
N GLU A 25 -2.52 -5.52 -13.50
CA GLU A 25 -3.08 -5.58 -14.85
C GLU A 25 -2.71 -6.95 -15.44
N THR A 26 -3.71 -7.80 -15.65
CA THR A 26 -3.46 -9.23 -15.86
C THR A 26 -3.00 -9.58 -17.27
N GLU A 27 -3.19 -8.69 -18.25
CA GLU A 27 -2.79 -8.95 -19.64
C GLU A 27 -1.28 -8.74 -19.85
N SER A 28 -0.72 -7.68 -19.25
CA SER A 28 0.73 -7.38 -19.26
C SER A 28 1.49 -7.98 -18.08
N GLY A 29 0.80 -8.37 -17.02
CA GLY A 29 1.42 -8.80 -15.76
C GLY A 29 2.04 -7.66 -14.96
N LEU A 30 1.77 -6.40 -15.32
CA LEU A 30 2.28 -5.24 -14.61
C LEU A 30 1.58 -5.05 -13.26
N VAL A 31 2.35 -4.62 -12.27
CA VAL A 31 1.88 -4.30 -10.92
C VAL A 31 2.05 -2.82 -10.68
N PHE A 32 0.95 -2.14 -10.41
CA PHE A 32 0.91 -0.73 -10.05
C PHE A 32 0.73 -0.61 -8.55
N ILE A 33 1.76 -0.12 -7.85
CA ILE A 33 1.78 0.01 -6.40
C ILE A 33 1.42 1.46 -6.03
N SER A 34 0.46 1.63 -5.12
CA SER A 34 0.10 2.94 -4.57
C SER A 34 1.25 3.51 -3.73
N GLY A 35 1.33 4.83 -3.61
CA GLY A 35 2.39 5.49 -2.81
C GLY A 35 2.45 4.92 -1.39
N GLN A 36 3.62 4.42 -0.99
CA GLN A 36 3.81 3.77 0.31
C GLN A 36 4.22 4.78 1.38
N VAL A 37 3.65 4.62 2.57
CA VAL A 37 3.89 5.44 3.76
C VAL A 37 4.06 4.53 4.98
N ASP A 38 4.72 5.03 6.04
CA ASP A 38 5.01 4.25 7.26
C ASP A 38 3.77 4.05 8.17
N TRP A 39 2.59 3.85 7.60
CA TRP A 39 1.36 3.68 8.38
C TRP A 39 1.15 2.27 8.89
N ASN A 40 0.63 2.18 10.11
CA ASN A 40 0.04 0.98 10.71
C ASN A 40 -1.46 0.88 10.40
N HIS A 41 -2.11 -0.18 10.91
CA HIS A 41 -3.56 -0.40 10.72
C HIS A 41 -4.47 0.68 11.32
N GLN A 42 -3.93 1.61 12.12
CA GLN A 42 -4.65 2.74 12.69
C GLN A 42 -4.39 4.04 11.91
N TYR A 43 -3.77 3.96 10.72
CA TYR A 43 -3.40 5.11 9.90
C TYR A 43 -2.44 6.08 10.59
N THR A 44 -1.62 5.56 11.49
CA THR A 44 -0.60 6.33 12.22
C THR A 44 0.78 5.80 11.88
N ASN A 45 1.80 6.63 12.01
CA ASN A 45 3.17 6.17 11.80
C ASN A 45 3.57 5.20 12.91
N TYR A 46 4.29 4.14 12.56
CA TYR A 46 4.88 3.27 13.58
C TYR A 46 5.88 4.01 14.48
N ARG A 47 6.44 5.15 14.03
CA ARG A 47 7.48 5.90 14.74
C ARG A 47 7.30 7.42 14.60
N THR A 48 7.77 8.16 15.61
CA THR A 48 7.75 9.64 15.67
C THR A 48 8.94 10.32 15.00
N ASP A 49 10.01 9.58 14.66
CA ASP A 49 11.19 10.14 13.99
C ASP A 49 11.08 10.01 12.46
N ARG A 50 11.11 11.16 11.77
CA ARG A 50 10.96 11.29 10.31
C ARG A 50 12.15 10.75 9.51
N ARG A 51 13.31 10.52 10.13
CA ARG A 51 14.54 10.15 9.40
C ARG A 51 14.59 8.70 8.91
N ARG A 52 13.70 7.83 9.39
CA ARG A 52 13.70 6.38 9.04
C ARG A 52 12.48 5.92 8.26
N THR A 53 11.57 6.81 7.89
CA THR A 53 10.38 6.43 7.09
C THR A 53 10.75 5.94 5.68
N THR A 54 11.95 6.25 5.20
CA THR A 54 12.51 5.78 3.92
C THR A 54 13.26 4.45 4.00
N GLU A 55 13.51 3.90 5.20
CA GLU A 55 14.34 2.69 5.42
C GLU A 55 13.52 1.49 5.92
N LYS A 56 12.31 1.27 5.41
CA LYS A 56 11.66 -0.02 5.60
C LYS A 56 12.35 -1.06 4.70
N SER A 57 13.34 -1.77 5.26
CA SER A 57 13.93 -3.00 4.72
C SER A 57 13.94 -4.06 5.82
#